data_AF-A0A844EHF9-F1
#
_entry.id   AF-A0A844EHF9-F1
#
_cell.length_a   1.000
_cell.length_b   1.000
_cell.length_c   1.000
_cell.angle_alpha   90.00
_cell.angle_beta   90.00
_cell.angle_gamma   90.00
#
_symmetry.space_group_name_H-M   'P 1'
#
loop_
_entity.id
_entity.type
_entity.pdbx_description
1 polymer ?
#
loop_
_entity_poly.entity_id
_entity_poly.type
_entity_poly.pdbx_seq_one_letter_code
_entity_poly.pdbx_strand_id
1 'polypeptide(L)'
;PFGFGGLDDIFRAMQGGNVDPTNGQQVPPTQPMGPNNGGPNRPQNGGQGGNSLLGQYGINLTQLAKDGKVDPVIGRDNEIQRVIEILNRRTKNNPVLIGEAGVGKTAVVEGLAQEIVSGNVPSKLQNKQIIRLDVVSLVQGTGIRGQFEQRMQQLIKEVQDNPDIIL
;
A
#
# COMPACT_ATOMS: atom_id res chain seq x y z
N PRO A 1 54.60 -12.08 -11.32
CA PRO A 1 54.03 -12.48 -12.62
C PRO A 1 52.74 -13.27 -12.41
N PHE A 2 51.62 -12.57 -12.25
CA PHE A 2 50.30 -13.18 -12.12
C PHE A 2 49.65 -13.15 -13.51
N GLY A 3 49.54 -14.32 -14.13
CA GLY A 3 48.98 -14.50 -15.47
C GLY A 3 47.48 -14.75 -15.41
N PHE A 4 46.72 -13.89 -16.09
CA PHE A 4 45.32 -14.06 -16.43
C PHE A 4 45.15 -15.11 -17.54
N GLY A 5 44.20 -16.03 -17.38
CA GLY A 5 43.69 -16.92 -18.43
C GLY A 5 42.62 -17.84 -17.83
N GLY A 6 41.39 -17.93 -18.34
CA GLY A 6 40.76 -17.23 -19.45
C GLY A 6 39.26 -17.56 -19.44
N LEU A 7 38.43 -16.56 -19.75
CA LEU A 7 37.00 -16.71 -20.03
C LEU A 7 36.74 -17.60 -21.29
N ASP A 8 37.77 -17.88 -22.07
CA ASP A 8 37.73 -18.70 -23.29
C ASP A 8 37.44 -20.20 -23.02
N ASP A 9 37.87 -20.76 -21.88
CA ASP A 9 37.63 -22.17 -21.56
C ASP A 9 36.16 -22.46 -21.19
N ILE A 10 35.49 -21.48 -20.56
CA ILE A 10 34.07 -21.57 -20.20
C ILE A 10 33.20 -21.45 -21.44
N PHE A 11 33.58 -20.59 -22.39
CA PHE A 11 32.82 -20.39 -23.63
C PHE A 11 32.85 -21.62 -24.54
N ARG A 12 33.96 -22.37 -24.52
CA ARG A 12 34.13 -23.62 -25.27
C ARG A 12 33.31 -24.79 -24.72
N ALA A 13 33.08 -24.83 -23.41
CA ALA A 13 32.28 -25.86 -22.74
C ALA A 13 30.77 -25.74 -22.99
N MET A 14 30.28 -24.57 -23.41
CA MET A 14 28.85 -24.35 -23.72
C MET A 14 28.46 -24.61 -25.18
N GLN A 15 29.41 -24.75 -26.12
CA GLN A 15 29.10 -24.82 -27.56
C GLN A 15 29.32 -26.18 -28.22
N GLY A 16 29.50 -27.26 -27.44
CA GLY A 16 29.79 -28.60 -27.94
C GLY A 16 28.77 -29.66 -27.50
N GLY A 17 27.51 -29.52 -27.90
CA GLY A 17 26.50 -30.56 -27.70
C GLY A 17 26.54 -31.62 -28.79
N ASN A 18 27.24 -32.74 -28.54
CA ASN A 18 26.91 -34.04 -29.14
C ASN A 18 27.66 -35.18 -28.41
N VAL A 19 26.93 -36.02 -27.67
CA VAL A 19 27.46 -37.27 -27.11
C VAL A 19 26.38 -38.36 -27.24
N ASP A 20 26.67 -39.33 -28.11
CA ASP A 20 25.93 -40.57 -28.41
C ASP A 20 26.35 -41.68 -27.41
N PRO A 21 25.70 -42.86 -27.33
CA PRO A 21 25.42 -43.49 -26.05
C PRO A 21 26.30 -44.74 -25.89
N THR A 22 26.52 -45.19 -24.67
CA THR A 22 26.55 -46.62 -24.31
C THR A 22 26.88 -46.78 -22.83
N ASN A 23 26.05 -47.57 -22.17
CA ASN A 23 26.35 -48.38 -20.99
C ASN A 23 26.05 -47.80 -19.58
N GLY A 24 24.83 -48.10 -19.12
CA GLY A 24 24.59 -48.87 -17.89
C GLY A 24 24.69 -48.18 -16.53
N GLN A 25 23.56 -47.69 -16.00
CA GLN A 25 22.84 -48.31 -14.86
C GLN A 25 21.84 -47.35 -14.16
N GLN A 26 20.59 -47.81 -14.13
CA GLN A 26 19.52 -47.62 -13.12
C GLN A 26 18.79 -46.27 -13.00
N VAL A 27 17.53 -46.27 -13.43
CA VAL A 27 16.48 -45.26 -13.14
C VAL A 27 15.43 -45.84 -12.19
N PRO A 28 15.02 -45.14 -11.12
CA PRO A 28 13.73 -45.33 -10.45
C PRO A 28 12.60 -44.54 -11.13
N PRO A 29 11.32 -44.91 -10.92
CA PRO A 29 10.22 -44.60 -11.83
C PRO A 29 9.73 -43.15 -11.79
N THR A 30 9.45 -42.61 -12.98
CA THR A 30 8.72 -41.36 -13.25
C THR A 30 7.33 -41.35 -12.62
N GLN A 31 7.07 -40.37 -11.75
CA GLN A 31 5.71 -39.88 -11.47
C GLN A 31 5.31 -38.88 -12.58
N PRO A 32 4.07 -38.89 -13.10
CA PRO A 32 3.63 -37.90 -14.08
C PRO A 32 3.57 -36.51 -13.45
N MET A 33 4.36 -35.61 -14.00
CA MET A 33 4.43 -34.20 -13.65
C MET A 33 3.14 -33.50 -14.14
N GLY A 34 2.18 -33.31 -13.23
CA GLY A 34 1.08 -32.37 -13.44
C GLY A 34 1.60 -30.93 -13.29
N PRO A 35 1.19 -29.96 -14.13
CA PRO A 35 1.53 -28.57 -13.89
C PRO A 35 0.69 -28.02 -12.72
N ASN A 36 1.23 -28.13 -11.52
CA ASN A 36 0.86 -27.29 -10.39
C ASN A 36 1.98 -26.25 -10.22
N ASN A 37 1.73 -25.00 -10.61
CA ASN A 37 2.52 -23.87 -10.14
C ASN A 37 1.59 -22.76 -9.67
N GLY A 38 1.12 -22.92 -8.44
CA GLY A 38 0.69 -21.82 -7.59
C GLY A 38 1.90 -20.96 -7.22
N GLY A 39 2.04 -19.83 -7.92
CA GLY A 39 2.83 -18.71 -7.43
C GLY A 39 2.09 -17.98 -6.30
N PRO A 40 2.78 -17.23 -5.42
CA PRO A 40 2.18 -16.61 -4.25
C PRO A 40 1.04 -15.67 -4.66
N ASN A 41 -0.14 -15.99 -4.15
CA ASN A 41 -1.36 -15.22 -4.25
C ASN A 41 -1.14 -13.88 -3.54
N ARG A 42 -0.59 -12.90 -4.24
CA ARG A 42 -0.67 -11.49 -3.83
C ARG A 42 -2.16 -11.16 -3.89
N PRO A 43 -2.82 -10.83 -2.77
CA PRO A 43 -4.23 -10.47 -2.83
C PRO A 43 -4.35 -9.25 -3.73
N GLN A 44 -4.78 -9.48 -4.96
CA GLN A 44 -5.24 -8.46 -5.88
C GLN A 44 -6.58 -8.02 -5.31
N ASN A 45 -6.51 -7.14 -4.33
CA ASN A 45 -7.66 -6.49 -3.74
C ASN A 45 -8.34 -5.69 -4.85
N GLY A 46 -9.52 -6.17 -5.24
CA GLY A 46 -10.38 -5.51 -6.21
C GLY A 46 -10.91 -4.20 -5.64
N GLY A 47 -10.37 -3.10 -6.13
CA GLY A 47 -10.97 -1.77 -6.10
C GLY A 47 -10.62 -1.09 -7.41
N GLN A 48 -11.63 -0.79 -8.23
CA GLN A 48 -11.47 -0.03 -9.48
C GLN A 48 -10.77 1.30 -9.20
N GLY A 49 -9.55 1.50 -9.71
CA GLY A 49 -8.77 2.73 -9.51
C GLY A 49 -7.29 2.64 -9.90
N GLY A 50 -6.96 1.92 -10.97
CA GLY A 50 -5.59 1.90 -11.48
C GLY A 50 -5.18 3.29 -11.98
N ASN A 51 -4.12 3.86 -11.38
CA ASN A 51 -3.45 5.14 -11.69
C ASN A 51 -3.97 6.43 -11.01
N SER A 52 -4.74 6.34 -9.93
CA SER A 52 -4.98 7.49 -9.05
C SER A 52 -3.70 7.86 -8.26
N LEU A 53 -3.46 9.16 -8.01
CA LEU A 53 -2.35 9.58 -7.15
C LEU A 53 -2.66 9.26 -5.68
N LEU A 54 -3.93 9.40 -5.27
CA LEU A 54 -4.35 8.98 -3.93
C LEU A 54 -4.15 7.49 -3.69
N GLY A 55 -4.36 6.63 -4.71
CA GLY A 55 -4.08 5.20 -4.59
C GLY A 55 -2.59 4.86 -4.46
N GLN A 56 -1.71 5.70 -5.01
CA GLN A 56 -0.25 5.50 -4.98
C GLN A 56 0.40 6.03 -3.70
N TYR A 57 -0.06 7.19 -3.22
CA TYR A 57 0.56 7.91 -2.09
C TYR A 57 -0.32 7.92 -0.83
N GLY A 58 -1.55 7.43 -0.92
CA GLY A 58 -2.50 7.37 0.19
C GLY A 58 -2.70 5.95 0.71
N ILE A 59 -2.97 5.84 2.01
CA ILE A 59 -3.32 4.60 2.69
C ILE A 59 -4.76 4.73 3.19
N ASN A 60 -5.66 3.89 2.68
CA ASN A 60 -7.08 3.92 3.05
C ASN A 60 -7.29 3.27 4.42
N LEU A 61 -7.38 4.09 5.48
CA LEU A 61 -7.58 3.64 6.86
C LEU A 61 -8.98 3.04 7.05
N THR A 62 -10.00 3.57 6.37
CA THR A 62 -11.36 3.01 6.42
C THR A 62 -11.41 1.59 5.87
N GLN A 63 -10.69 1.31 4.77
CA GLN A 63 -10.61 -0.04 4.22
C GLN A 63 -9.83 -0.97 5.16
N LEU A 64 -8.73 -0.50 5.74
CA LEU A 64 -7.99 -1.29 6.73
C LEU A 64 -8.84 -1.61 7.96
N ALA A 65 -9.68 -0.67 8.41
CA ALA A 65 -10.61 -0.88 9.50
C ALA A 65 -11.71 -1.90 9.14
N LYS A 66 -12.25 -1.85 7.91
CA LYS A 66 -13.19 -2.87 7.39
C LYS A 66 -12.55 -4.26 7.34
N ASP A 67 -11.28 -4.33 6.96
CA ASP A 67 -10.51 -5.57 6.89
C ASP A 67 -10.10 -6.08 8.29
N GLY A 68 -10.36 -5.34 9.38
CA GLY A 68 -9.93 -5.70 10.73
C GLY A 68 -8.42 -5.60 10.96
N LYS A 69 -7.71 -4.84 10.13
CA LYS A 69 -6.24 -4.65 10.19
C LYS A 69 -5.81 -3.44 11.02
N VAL A 70 -6.76 -2.69 11.55
CA VAL A 70 -6.51 -1.54 12.43
C VAL A 70 -6.69 -2.02 13.87
N ASP A 71 -5.70 -1.75 14.71
CA ASP A 71 -5.74 -2.12 16.12
C ASP A 71 -6.94 -1.46 16.83
N PRO A 72 -7.64 -2.16 17.74
CA PRO A 72 -8.77 -1.59 18.46
C PRO A 72 -8.30 -0.43 19.35
N VAL A 73 -8.97 0.72 19.22
CA VAL A 73 -8.60 1.93 19.96
C VAL A 73 -9.33 1.96 21.30
N ILE A 74 -8.59 2.06 22.40
CA ILE A 74 -9.13 2.03 23.76
C ILE A 74 -8.87 3.37 24.46
N GLY A 75 -9.91 3.92 25.10
CA GLY A 75 -9.77 5.09 25.98
C GLY A 75 -9.55 6.42 25.26
N ARG A 76 -9.97 6.53 24.00
CA ARG A 76 -9.88 7.75 23.17
C ARG A 76 -11.24 8.25 22.67
N ASP A 77 -12.32 7.81 23.32
CA ASP A 77 -13.69 8.08 22.90
C ASP A 77 -13.97 9.60 22.84
N ASN A 78 -13.50 10.36 23.84
CA ASN A 78 -13.70 11.80 23.90
C ASN A 78 -13.04 12.53 22.72
N GLU A 79 -11.80 12.16 22.38
CA GLU A 79 -11.07 12.75 21.27
C GLU A 79 -11.72 12.39 19.92
N ILE A 80 -12.13 11.13 19.74
CA ILE A 80 -12.80 10.68 18.52
C ILE A 80 -14.13 11.41 18.34
N GLN A 81 -14.95 11.50 19.39
CA GLN A 81 -16.22 12.24 19.37
C GLN A 81 -15.99 13.73 19.05
N ARG A 82 -14.93 14.34 19.59
CA ARG A 82 -14.59 15.73 19.27
C ARG A 82 -14.21 15.92 17.81
N VAL A 83 -13.47 14.97 17.23
CA VAL A 83 -13.11 15.00 15.80
C VAL A 83 -14.35 14.88 14.92
N ILE A 84 -15.26 13.95 15.24
CA ILE A 84 -16.56 13.79 14.57
C ILE A 84 -17.36 15.09 14.60
N GLU A 85 -17.46 15.72 15.78
CA GLU A 85 -18.17 16.98 15.95
C GLU A 85 -17.59 18.09 15.06
N ILE A 86 -16.26 18.22 15.02
CA ILE A 86 -15.57 19.23 14.20
C ILE A 86 -15.83 18.97 12.71
N LEU A 87 -15.65 17.74 12.23
CA LEU A 87 -15.88 17.38 10.81
C LEU A 87 -17.33 17.60 10.38
N ASN A 88 -18.28 17.45 11.30
CA ASN A 88 -19.69 17.65 11.02
C ASN A 88 -20.07 19.14 10.83
N ARG A 89 -19.26 20.09 11.31
CA ARG A 89 -19.51 21.53 11.19
C ARG A 89 -19.61 21.99 9.73
N ARG A 90 -20.32 23.11 9.52
CA ARG A 90 -20.42 23.78 8.20
C ARG A 90 -19.17 24.59 7.86
N THR A 91 -18.51 25.15 8.87
CA THR A 91 -17.30 25.97 8.72
C THR A 91 -16.25 25.54 9.74
N LYS A 92 -14.96 25.73 9.41
CA LYS A 92 -13.82 25.31 10.24
C LYS A 92 -13.92 23.82 10.63
N ASN A 93 -14.20 22.99 9.64
CA ASN A 93 -14.44 21.55 9.79
C ASN A 93 -13.16 20.71 9.66
N ASN A 94 -11.98 21.33 9.68
CA ASN A 94 -10.69 20.64 9.61
C ASN A 94 -10.12 20.49 11.03
N PRO A 95 -10.20 19.30 11.66
CA PRO A 95 -9.64 19.06 12.98
C PRO A 95 -8.11 19.03 12.92
N VAL A 96 -7.45 19.54 13.97
CA VAL A 96 -5.99 19.46 14.13
C VAL A 96 -5.69 18.83 15.48
N LEU A 97 -5.05 17.66 15.47
CA LEU A 97 -4.69 16.92 16.67
C LEU A 97 -3.34 17.41 17.22
N ILE A 98 -3.36 17.96 18.43
CA ILE A 98 -2.17 18.48 19.12
C ILE A 98 -1.83 17.63 20.35
N GLY A 99 -0.57 17.69 20.80
CA GLY A 99 -0.06 16.86 21.89
C GLY A 99 1.42 16.50 21.71
N GLU A 100 2.02 15.88 22.72
CA GLU A 100 3.40 15.42 22.69
C GLU A 100 3.63 14.32 21.61
N ALA A 101 4.89 14.07 21.26
CA ALA A 101 5.22 12.97 20.37
C ALA A 101 4.94 11.62 21.05
N GLY A 102 4.44 10.64 20.30
CA GLY A 102 4.21 9.28 20.83
C GLY A 102 2.90 9.08 21.60
N VAL A 103 2.09 10.12 21.85
CA VAL A 103 0.81 9.99 22.60
C VAL A 103 -0.30 9.22 21.85
N GLY A 104 -0.05 8.78 20.61
CA GLY A 104 -1.02 8.02 19.83
C GLY A 104 -2.04 8.89 19.08
N LYS A 105 -1.65 10.05 18.56
CA LYS A 105 -2.53 10.89 17.71
C LYS A 105 -3.09 10.12 16.52
N THR A 106 -2.28 9.24 15.94
CA THR A 106 -2.68 8.34 14.85
C THR A 106 -3.82 7.41 15.27
N ALA A 107 -3.80 6.90 16.51
CA ALA A 107 -4.83 6.03 17.04
C ALA A 107 -6.20 6.72 17.07
N VAL A 108 -6.26 8.04 17.28
CA VAL A 108 -7.53 8.78 17.21
C VAL A 108 -8.12 8.76 15.79
N VAL A 109 -7.27 8.86 14.75
CA VAL A 109 -7.71 8.82 13.34
C VAL A 109 -8.11 7.40 12.92
N GLU A 110 -7.39 6.39 13.42
CA GLU A 110 -7.72 4.98 13.25
C GLU A 110 -9.04 4.61 13.93
N GLY A 111 -9.28 5.13 15.13
CA GLY A 111 -10.55 5.00 15.85
C GLY A 111 -11.70 5.69 15.12
N LEU A 112 -11.46 6.88 14.54
CA LEU A 112 -12.44 7.51 13.66
C LEU A 112 -12.79 6.63 12.45
N ALA A 113 -11.81 5.94 11.85
CA ALA A 113 -12.06 5.00 10.76
C ALA A 113 -12.95 3.83 11.21
N GLN A 114 -12.71 3.28 12.41
CA GLN A 114 -13.54 2.23 13.00
C GLN A 114 -14.98 2.71 13.26
N GLU A 115 -15.17 3.93 13.76
CA GLU A 115 -16.50 4.51 14.01
C GLU A 115 -17.29 4.70 12.71
N ILE A 116 -16.63 5.17 11.63
CA ILE A 116 -17.27 5.30 10.31
C ILE A 116 -17.70 3.92 9.77
N VAL A 117 -16.85 2.90 9.92
CA VAL A 117 -17.16 1.52 9.48
C VAL A 117 -18.30 0.92 10.30
N SER A 118 -18.33 1.18 11.60
CA SER A 118 -19.37 0.69 12.51
C SER A 118 -20.70 1.44 12.34
N GLY A 119 -20.71 2.57 11.63
CA GLY A 119 -21.90 3.40 11.42
C GLY A 119 -22.23 4.33 12.60
N ASN A 120 -21.35 4.41 13.61
CA ASN A 120 -21.52 5.23 14.81
C ASN A 120 -21.20 6.73 14.57
N VAL A 121 -21.44 7.22 13.35
CA VAL A 121 -21.17 8.60 12.93
C VAL A 121 -22.42 9.27 12.36
N PRO A 122 -22.54 10.60 12.44
CA PRO A 122 -23.64 11.34 11.82
C PRO A 122 -23.72 11.06 10.32
N SER A 123 -24.93 11.18 9.75
CA SER A 123 -25.22 10.91 8.33
C SER A 123 -24.28 11.60 7.34
N LYS A 124 -23.80 12.81 7.68
CA LYS A 124 -22.82 13.53 6.85
C LYS A 124 -21.49 12.79 6.71
N LEU A 125 -21.05 12.04 7.72
CA LEU A 125 -19.78 11.31 7.71
C LEU A 125 -19.93 9.82 7.37
N GLN A 126 -21.17 9.34 7.26
CA GLN A 126 -21.42 7.98 6.81
C GLN A 126 -20.87 7.77 5.40
N ASN A 127 -20.35 6.57 5.15
CA ASN A 127 -19.75 6.15 3.87
C ASN A 127 -18.51 6.93 3.43
N LYS A 128 -18.02 7.89 4.22
CA LYS A 128 -16.76 8.59 3.92
C LYS A 128 -15.56 7.66 4.07
N GLN A 129 -14.52 7.95 3.33
CA GLN A 129 -13.25 7.22 3.37
C GLN A 129 -12.17 8.10 3.96
N ILE A 130 -11.46 7.59 4.97
CA ILE A 130 -10.28 8.23 5.55
C ILE A 130 -9.06 7.70 4.82
N ILE A 131 -8.33 8.58 4.15
CA ILE A 131 -7.11 8.27 3.42
C ILE A 131 -5.96 9.04 4.05
N ARG A 132 -5.03 8.32 4.67
CA ARG A 132 -3.81 8.92 5.20
C ARG A 132 -2.82 9.17 4.06
N LEU A 133 -2.40 10.43 3.89
CA LEU A 133 -1.37 10.78 2.92
C LEU A 133 0.05 10.48 3.43
N ASP A 134 0.86 9.79 2.63
CA ASP A 134 2.30 9.68 2.85
C ASP A 134 3.07 10.76 2.08
N VAL A 135 3.44 11.81 2.82
CA VAL A 135 4.21 12.94 2.27
C VAL A 135 5.63 12.51 1.89
N VAL A 136 6.21 11.51 2.57
CA VAL A 136 7.58 11.05 2.27
C VAL A 136 7.59 10.45 0.87
N SER A 137 6.63 9.58 0.57
CA SER A 137 6.49 8.97 -0.75
C SER A 137 6.19 10.01 -1.85
N LEU A 138 5.43 11.08 -1.54
CA LEU A 138 5.16 12.14 -2.52
C LEU A 138 6.42 12.91 -2.96
N VAL A 139 7.34 13.14 -2.02
CA VAL A 139 8.61 13.86 -2.26
C VAL A 139 9.64 12.95 -2.94
N GLN A 140 9.53 11.63 -2.80
CA GLN A 140 10.42 10.71 -3.49
C GLN A 140 10.30 10.86 -5.02
N GLY A 141 11.45 10.92 -5.68
CA GLY A 141 11.52 11.07 -7.13
C GLY A 141 11.11 12.45 -7.64
N THR A 142 10.88 13.45 -6.78
CA THR A 142 10.71 14.86 -7.20
C THR A 142 12.06 15.59 -7.21
N GLY A 143 12.98 15.15 -8.06
CA GLY A 143 14.30 15.80 -8.20
C GLY A 143 14.24 17.13 -8.97
N ILE A 144 13.16 17.35 -9.72
CA ILE A 144 12.95 18.55 -10.53
C ILE A 144 12.12 19.56 -9.75
N ARG A 145 12.59 20.82 -9.72
CA ARG A 145 11.90 21.94 -9.09
C ARG A 145 10.47 22.06 -9.65
N GLY A 146 9.48 22.17 -8.76
CA GLY A 146 8.06 22.30 -9.13
C GLY A 146 7.33 20.97 -9.37
N GLN A 147 8.04 19.84 -9.49
CA GLN A 147 7.39 18.54 -9.70
C GLN A 147 6.55 18.11 -8.47
N PHE A 148 7.03 18.41 -7.27
CA PHE A 148 6.27 18.18 -6.03
C PHE A 148 4.96 18.99 -6.01
N GLU A 149 5.03 20.28 -6.36
CA GLU A 149 3.86 21.16 -6.41
C GLU A 149 2.82 20.67 -7.43
N GLN A 150 3.27 20.23 -8.61
CA GLN A 150 2.39 19.64 -9.62
C GLN A 150 1.68 18.37 -9.10
N ARG A 151 2.39 17.48 -8.41
CA ARG A 151 1.77 16.28 -7.78
C ARG A 151 0.76 16.67 -6.71
N MET A 152 1.10 17.64 -5.86
CA MET A 152 0.18 18.15 -4.82
C MET A 152 -1.07 18.77 -5.43
N GLN A 153 -0.95 19.56 -6.49
CA GLN A 153 -2.09 20.15 -7.18
C GLN A 153 -3.00 19.08 -7.78
N GLN A 154 -2.43 18.05 -8.41
CA GLN A 154 -3.20 16.93 -8.94
C GLN A 154 -3.90 16.16 -7.83
N LEU A 155 -3.24 15.93 -6.69
CA LEU A 155 -3.84 15.27 -5.53
C LEU A 155 -5.00 16.09 -4.95
N ILE A 156 -4.83 17.40 -4.79
CA ILE A 156 -5.90 18.30 -4.32
C ILE A 156 -7.09 18.25 -5.26
N LYS A 157 -6.85 18.27 -6.57
CA LYS A 157 -7.92 18.18 -7.58
C LYS A 157 -8.68 16.85 -7.44
N GLU A 158 -7.96 15.76 -7.27
CA GLU A 158 -8.58 14.44 -7.13
C GLU A 158 -9.42 14.32 -5.85
N VAL A 159 -9.00 14.92 -4.73
CA VAL A 159 -9.83 15.01 -3.50
C VAL A 159 -11.05 15.91 -3.70
N GLN A 160 -10.91 17.03 -4.43
CA GLN A 160 -12.03 17.93 -4.71
C GLN A 160 -13.12 17.25 -5.58
N ASP A 161 -12.71 16.41 -6.52
CA ASP A 161 -13.62 15.66 -7.39
C ASP A 161 -14.34 14.51 -6.64
N ASN A 162 -13.82 14.10 -5.47
CA ASN A 162 -14.34 13.01 -4.65
C ASN A 162 -14.75 13.50 -3.24
N PRO A 163 -15.98 14.01 -3.06
CA PRO A 163 -16.43 14.61 -1.80
C PRO A 163 -16.55 13.62 -0.62
N ASP A 164 -16.45 12.32 -0.89
CA ASP A 164 -16.51 11.27 0.11
C ASP A 164 -15.16 10.97 0.78
N ILE A 165 -14.08 11.58 0.29
CA ILE A 165 -12.75 11.40 0.84
C ILE A 165 -12.46 12.45 1.92
N ILE A 166 -11.95 11.97 3.05
CA ILE A 166 -11.28 12.75 4.10
C ILE A 166 -9.80 12.39 4.03
N LEU A 167 -8.96 13.40 3.78
CA LEU A 167 -7.50 13.28 3.69
C LEU A 167 -6.83 13.59 5.04
#